data_AF-A0A1A2YUK3-F1
#
_entry.id   AF-A0A1A2YUK3-F1
#
_cell.length_a   1.000
_cell.length_b   1.000
_cell.length_c   1.000
_cell.angle_alpha   90.00
_cell.angle_beta   90.00
_cell.angle_gamma   90.00
#
_symmetry.space_group_name_H-M   'P 1'
#
loop_
_entity.id
_entity.type
_entity.pdbx_description
1 polymer ?
#
loop_
_entity_poly.entity_id
_entity_poly.type
_entity_poly.pdbx_seq_one_letter_code
_entity_poly.pdbx_strand_id
1 'polypeptide(L)'
;MRSSTSRRTIVNALFWAACLCCLALVIVPTAWMLIEVIGRALPVFHLRVLFRDTHGNGGGLRNAIVGTAVLSLGVMLVGGTVSVLAGIYLSEFATGRRRSVLRGAYEVLAGIPSIVLGYVGYLALVVYFEWGFSLAAGVTVLSVMSIPYITKATESALAQVPTSYREGAEALGLPAIWTLRKIVLRQAIPGIVTGLLVALALAVGETAPMLYTAGWSNSPPTGQLTDSPVAYLTYPIWTFYNLPSKSAQNLSYDAAFLLIVFLLLLILLGRLITWLSGRKSGS
;
A
#
# COMPACT_ATOMS: atom_id res chain seq x y z
N MET A 1 23.45 -38.51 31.07
CA MET A 1 22.99 -37.10 30.95
C MET A 1 23.44 -36.36 29.68
N ARG A 2 24.39 -36.85 28.86
CA ARG A 2 24.85 -36.19 27.60
C ARG A 2 23.98 -36.44 26.35
N SER A 3 23.06 -37.41 26.34
CA SER A 3 22.24 -37.77 25.17
C SER A 3 21.06 -36.82 24.90
N SER A 4 20.55 -36.14 25.93
CA SER A 4 19.45 -35.17 25.82
C SER A 4 19.87 -33.87 25.11
N THR A 5 21.11 -33.42 25.33
CA THR A 5 21.66 -32.20 24.73
C THR A 5 21.93 -32.37 23.23
N SER A 6 22.47 -33.51 22.79
CA SER A 6 22.78 -33.73 21.36
C SER A 6 21.52 -33.78 20.49
N ARG A 7 20.44 -34.43 20.96
CA ARG A 7 19.15 -34.46 20.25
C ARG A 7 18.53 -33.06 20.12
N ARG A 8 18.64 -32.23 21.16
CA ARG A 8 18.16 -30.83 21.13
C ARG A 8 18.95 -29.99 20.13
N THR A 9 20.28 -30.16 20.05
CA THR A 9 21.11 -29.44 19.08
C THR A 9 20.80 -29.84 17.64
N ILE A 10 20.56 -31.12 17.37
CA ILE A 10 20.19 -31.61 16.02
C ILE A 10 18.81 -31.08 15.61
N VAL A 11 17.82 -31.16 16.51
CA VAL A 11 16.47 -30.64 16.24
C VAL A 11 16.51 -29.11 16.02
N ASN A 12 17.28 -28.38 16.82
CA ASN A 12 17.46 -26.95 16.63
C ASN A 12 18.15 -26.62 15.29
N ALA A 13 19.18 -27.37 14.92
CA ALA A 13 19.87 -27.18 13.64
C ALA A 13 18.94 -27.46 12.45
N LEU A 14 18.13 -28.51 12.53
CA LEU A 14 17.17 -28.87 11.49
C LEU A 14 16.05 -27.82 11.37
N PHE A 15 15.57 -27.29 12.50
CA PHE A 15 14.60 -26.19 12.53
C PHE A 15 15.18 -24.92 11.90
N TRP A 16 16.39 -24.51 12.27
CA TRP A 16 17.07 -23.36 11.69
C TRP A 16 17.34 -23.54 10.19
N ALA A 17 17.74 -24.74 9.76
CA ALA A 17 17.92 -25.06 8.34
C ALA A 17 16.60 -24.94 7.57
N ALA A 18 15.48 -25.43 8.14
CA ALA A 18 14.15 -25.29 7.55
C ALA A 18 13.73 -23.81 7.44
N CYS A 19 13.93 -23.02 8.51
CA CYS A 19 13.66 -21.58 8.49
C CYS A 19 14.49 -20.85 7.42
N LEU A 20 15.78 -21.18 7.30
CA LEU A 20 16.67 -20.62 6.28
C LEU A 20 16.24 -21.02 4.85
N CYS A 21 15.81 -22.26 4.65
CA CYS A 21 15.28 -22.71 3.36
C CYS A 21 14.01 -21.96 2.98
N CYS A 22 13.06 -21.80 3.90
CA CYS A 22 11.85 -21.02 3.67
C CYS A 22 12.16 -19.55 3.37
N LEU A 23 13.10 -18.96 4.11
CA LEU A 23 13.56 -17.59 3.86
C LEU A 23 14.20 -17.45 2.48
N ALA A 24 15.06 -18.39 2.10
CA ALA A 24 15.71 -18.41 0.78
C ALA A 24 14.69 -18.55 -0.35
N LEU A 25 13.65 -19.37 -0.17
CA LEU A 25 12.57 -19.55 -1.14
C LEU A 25 11.80 -18.26 -1.43
N VAL A 26 11.71 -17.34 -0.47
CA VAL A 26 11.07 -16.02 -0.67
C VAL A 26 12.07 -14.97 -1.19
N ILE A 27 13.26 -14.91 -0.59
CA ILE A 27 14.25 -13.87 -0.91
C ILE A 27 14.88 -14.07 -2.28
N VAL A 28 15.20 -15.31 -2.67
CA VAL A 28 15.92 -15.56 -3.93
C VAL A 28 15.09 -15.15 -5.15
N PRO A 29 13.81 -15.56 -5.30
CA PRO A 29 13.00 -15.13 -6.44
C PRO A 29 12.70 -13.63 -6.44
N THR A 30 12.48 -13.03 -5.27
CA THR A 30 12.24 -11.58 -5.17
C THR A 30 13.47 -10.76 -5.54
N ALA A 31 14.66 -11.16 -5.05
CA ALA A 31 15.92 -10.55 -5.43
C ALA A 31 16.23 -10.76 -6.91
N TRP A 32 15.99 -11.95 -7.45
CA TRP A 32 16.13 -12.24 -8.88
C TRP A 32 15.26 -11.30 -9.72
N MET A 33 13.98 -11.17 -9.38
CA MET A 33 13.04 -10.29 -10.09
C MET A 33 13.51 -8.83 -10.08
N LEU A 34 13.97 -8.34 -8.92
CA LEU A 34 14.51 -6.98 -8.80
C LEU A 34 15.77 -6.79 -9.66
N ILE A 35 16.71 -7.73 -9.63
CA ILE A 35 17.94 -7.67 -10.44
C ILE A 35 17.60 -7.69 -11.92
N GLU A 36 16.67 -8.53 -12.35
CA GLU A 36 16.26 -8.62 -13.76
C GLU A 36 15.59 -7.33 -14.25
N VAL A 37 14.67 -6.76 -13.48
CA VAL A 37 14.02 -5.49 -13.82
C VAL A 37 15.06 -4.38 -13.93
N ILE A 38 15.96 -4.24 -12.96
CA ILE A 38 17.00 -3.20 -12.97
C ILE A 38 17.99 -3.44 -14.13
N GLY A 39 18.41 -4.68 -14.35
CA GLY A 39 19.37 -5.05 -15.37
C GLY A 39 18.85 -4.85 -16.80
N ARG A 40 17.54 -5.00 -17.02
CA ARG A 40 16.90 -4.75 -18.33
C ARG A 40 16.46 -3.29 -18.51
N ALA A 41 16.06 -2.60 -17.45
CA ALA A 41 15.65 -1.21 -17.51
C ALA A 41 16.85 -0.26 -17.69
N LEU A 42 17.90 -0.37 -16.87
CA LEU A 42 19.01 0.59 -16.88
C LEU A 42 19.68 0.82 -18.26
N PRO A 43 19.94 -0.21 -19.09
CA PRO A 43 20.56 -0.01 -20.40
C PRO A 43 19.66 0.73 -21.40
N VAL A 44 18.34 0.64 -21.23
CA VAL A 44 17.35 1.19 -22.17
C VAL A 44 16.71 2.47 -21.63
N PHE A 45 16.88 2.75 -20.35
CA PHE A 45 16.25 3.87 -19.67
C PHE A 45 16.71 5.21 -20.28
N HIS A 46 15.74 5.98 -20.74
CA HIS A 46 15.95 7.33 -21.24
C HIS A 46 15.17 8.33 -20.40
N LEU A 47 15.80 9.43 -19.98
CA LEU A 47 15.15 10.51 -19.22
C LEU A 47 13.89 11.07 -19.91
N ARG A 48 13.79 10.92 -21.24
CA ARG A 48 12.61 11.32 -22.02
C ARG A 48 11.34 10.57 -21.59
N VAL A 49 11.47 9.35 -21.05
CA VAL A 49 10.34 8.55 -20.55
C VAL A 49 9.63 9.24 -19.39
N LEU A 50 10.34 10.05 -18.59
CA LEU A 50 9.76 10.81 -17.48
C LEU A 50 8.90 12.00 -17.93
N PHE A 51 9.23 12.59 -19.08
CA PHE A 51 8.65 13.87 -19.51
C PHE A 51 7.71 13.75 -20.72
N ARG A 52 7.70 12.61 -21.41
CA ARG A 52 6.80 12.35 -22.54
C ARG A 52 5.62 11.49 -22.10
N ASP A 53 4.47 11.75 -22.68
CA ASP A 53 3.28 10.93 -22.49
C ASP A 53 3.36 9.67 -23.39
N THR A 54 2.55 8.67 -23.07
CA THR A 54 2.51 7.43 -23.87
C THR A 54 1.79 7.69 -25.20
N HIS A 55 2.38 7.21 -26.30
CA HIS A 55 1.76 7.26 -27.63
C HIS A 55 1.78 5.87 -28.26
N GLY A 56 0.64 5.17 -28.20
CA GLY A 56 0.54 3.80 -28.69
C GLY A 56 1.47 2.87 -27.90
N ASN A 57 2.43 2.26 -28.62
CA ASN A 57 3.36 1.26 -28.08
C ASN A 57 4.75 1.83 -27.75
N GLY A 58 4.86 3.16 -27.66
CA GLY A 58 6.11 3.87 -27.38
C GLY A 58 5.85 5.25 -26.75
N GLY A 59 6.86 6.10 -26.76
CA GLY A 59 6.80 7.43 -26.13
C GLY A 59 7.37 7.39 -24.70
N GLY A 60 6.68 8.01 -23.76
CA GLY A 60 7.07 7.98 -22.35
C GLY A 60 5.95 7.51 -21.43
N LEU A 61 6.19 7.65 -20.13
CA LEU A 61 5.33 7.16 -19.05
C LEU A 61 4.87 8.30 -18.13
N ARG A 62 4.99 9.56 -18.56
CA ARG A 62 4.61 10.72 -17.74
C ARG A 62 3.16 10.65 -17.27
N ASN A 63 2.22 10.34 -18.17
CA ASN A 63 0.81 10.09 -17.87
C ASN A 63 0.63 9.02 -16.78
N ALA A 64 1.37 7.90 -16.86
CA ALA A 64 1.29 6.81 -15.89
C ALA A 64 1.91 7.18 -14.53
N ILE A 65 3.02 7.91 -14.51
CA ILE A 65 3.66 8.41 -13.29
C ILE A 65 2.71 9.38 -12.57
N VAL A 66 2.19 10.37 -13.30
CA VAL A 66 1.28 11.37 -12.74
C VAL A 66 -0.02 10.71 -12.28
N GLY A 67 -0.59 9.81 -13.06
CA GLY A 67 -1.80 9.12 -12.67
C GLY A 67 -1.61 8.23 -11.44
N THR A 68 -0.52 7.44 -11.36
CA THR A 68 -0.18 6.70 -10.13
C THR A 68 -0.06 7.64 -8.93
N ALA A 69 0.58 8.80 -9.06
CA ALA A 69 0.69 9.76 -7.97
C ALA A 69 -0.68 10.32 -7.54
N VAL A 70 -1.54 10.70 -8.49
CA VAL A 70 -2.89 11.23 -8.20
C VAL A 70 -3.78 10.16 -7.55
N LEU A 71 -3.73 8.91 -8.04
CA LEU A 71 -4.44 7.78 -7.44
C LEU A 71 -3.95 7.50 -6.02
N SER A 72 -2.63 7.49 -5.80
CA SER A 72 -2.03 7.28 -4.48
C SER A 72 -2.48 8.37 -3.50
N LEU A 73 -2.47 9.63 -3.94
CA LEU A 73 -2.95 10.75 -3.12
C LEU A 73 -4.44 10.62 -2.81
N GLY A 74 -5.27 10.24 -3.80
CA GLY A 74 -6.70 10.00 -3.60
C GLY A 74 -6.96 8.90 -2.56
N VAL A 75 -6.24 7.78 -2.66
CA VAL A 75 -6.34 6.67 -1.69
C VAL A 75 -5.89 7.10 -0.31
N MET A 76 -4.81 7.89 -0.20
CA MET A 76 -4.34 8.39 1.09
C MET A 76 -5.34 9.35 1.74
N LEU A 77 -5.98 10.22 0.96
CA LEU A 77 -6.96 11.18 1.45
C LEU A 77 -8.29 10.53 1.84
N VAL A 78 -8.81 9.61 1.01
CA VAL A 78 -10.10 8.96 1.24
C VAL A 78 -9.91 7.71 2.09
N GLY A 79 -9.28 6.68 1.52
CA GLY A 79 -9.04 5.41 2.20
C GLY A 79 -8.20 5.57 3.46
N GLY A 80 -7.09 6.30 3.39
CA GLY A 80 -6.22 6.53 4.54
C GLY A 80 -6.95 7.17 5.72
N THR A 81 -7.66 8.27 5.49
CA THR A 81 -8.43 8.95 6.56
C THR A 81 -9.49 8.04 7.17
N VAL A 82 -10.33 7.41 6.35
CA VAL A 82 -11.40 6.50 6.83
C VAL A 82 -10.82 5.36 7.64
N SER A 83 -9.72 4.77 7.17
CA SER A 83 -9.13 3.58 7.79
C SER A 83 -8.40 3.89 9.09
N VAL A 84 -7.73 5.05 9.18
CA VAL A 84 -7.09 5.52 10.42
C VAL A 84 -8.16 5.83 11.46
N LEU A 85 -9.25 6.51 11.08
CA LEU A 85 -10.37 6.77 12.00
C LEU A 85 -11.02 5.47 12.47
N ALA A 86 -11.23 4.50 11.57
CA ALA A 86 -11.73 3.19 11.92
C ALA A 86 -10.80 2.45 12.89
N GLY A 87 -9.48 2.53 12.67
CA GLY A 87 -8.47 1.93 13.55
C GLY A 87 -8.44 2.56 14.95
N ILE A 88 -8.52 3.89 15.04
CA ILE A 88 -8.62 4.62 16.31
C ILE A 88 -9.90 4.24 17.05
N TYR A 89 -11.03 4.19 16.34
CA TYR A 89 -12.30 3.80 16.93
C TYR A 89 -12.22 2.37 17.50
N LEU A 90 -11.64 1.45 16.73
CA LEU A 90 -11.56 0.04 17.10
C LEU A 90 -10.62 -0.22 18.28
N SER A 91 -9.52 0.53 18.40
CA SER A 91 -8.56 0.35 19.47
C SER A 91 -9.01 0.98 20.79
N GLU A 92 -9.64 2.17 20.76
CA GLU A 92 -9.92 2.96 21.97
C GLU A 92 -11.39 2.91 22.41
N PHE A 93 -12.33 2.78 21.48
CA PHE A 93 -13.76 2.96 21.78
C PHE A 93 -14.59 1.68 21.61
N ALA A 94 -14.17 0.77 20.74
CA ALA A 94 -14.93 -0.45 20.49
C ALA A 94 -14.75 -1.49 21.62
N THR A 95 -15.86 -1.90 22.23
CA THR A 95 -15.88 -2.91 23.30
C THR A 95 -16.78 -4.11 22.96
N GLY A 96 -16.48 -5.26 23.57
CA GLY A 96 -17.26 -6.49 23.48
C GLY A 96 -17.63 -6.92 22.05
N ARG A 97 -18.92 -7.17 21.82
CA ARG A 97 -19.45 -7.65 20.53
C ARG A 97 -19.16 -6.70 19.37
N ARG A 98 -19.20 -5.37 19.59
CA ARG A 98 -18.95 -4.39 18.52
C ARG A 98 -17.53 -4.51 17.97
N ARG A 99 -16.54 -4.66 18.86
CA ARG A 99 -15.14 -4.87 18.47
C ARG A 99 -14.97 -6.16 17.66
N SER A 100 -15.56 -7.26 18.11
CA SER A 100 -15.48 -8.54 17.40
C SER A 100 -16.13 -8.48 16.01
N VAL A 101 -17.30 -7.85 15.89
CA VAL A 101 -17.99 -7.70 14.59
C VAL A 101 -17.18 -6.84 13.62
N LEU A 102 -16.69 -5.69 14.06
CA LEU A 102 -15.90 -4.79 13.19
C LEU A 102 -14.55 -5.40 12.80
N ARG A 103 -13.90 -6.14 13.70
CA ARG A 103 -12.70 -6.92 13.37
C ARG A 103 -12.99 -7.99 12.33
N GLY A 104 -14.04 -8.78 12.54
CA GLY A 104 -14.49 -9.76 11.57
C GLY A 104 -14.81 -9.13 10.22
N ALA A 105 -15.41 -7.94 10.19
CA ALA A 105 -15.75 -7.26 8.94
C ALA A 105 -14.51 -6.87 8.12
N TYR A 106 -13.49 -6.25 8.72
CA TYR A 106 -12.27 -5.94 7.96
C TYR A 106 -11.46 -7.21 7.65
N GLU A 107 -11.49 -8.25 8.49
CA GLU A 107 -10.82 -9.52 8.21
C GLU A 107 -11.46 -10.25 7.02
N VAL A 108 -12.79 -10.25 6.93
CA VAL A 108 -13.52 -10.75 5.76
C VAL A 108 -13.15 -9.92 4.53
N LEU A 109 -13.13 -8.59 4.63
CA LEU A 109 -12.74 -7.71 3.52
C LEU A 109 -11.31 -7.99 3.03
N ALA A 110 -10.37 -8.26 3.94
CA ALA A 110 -9.00 -8.64 3.61
C ALA A 110 -8.89 -10.01 2.91
N GLY A 111 -9.89 -10.88 3.11
CA GLY A 111 -9.97 -12.19 2.47
C GLY A 111 -10.56 -12.15 1.06
N ILE A 112 -11.18 -11.04 0.64
CA ILE A 112 -11.74 -10.91 -0.70
C ILE A 112 -10.60 -10.71 -1.72
N PRO A 113 -10.50 -11.51 -2.79
CA PRO A 113 -9.50 -11.31 -3.83
C PRO A 113 -9.62 -9.92 -4.49
N SER A 114 -8.48 -9.25 -4.77
CA SER A 114 -8.48 -7.88 -5.30
C SER A 114 -9.18 -7.76 -6.67
N ILE A 115 -9.10 -8.80 -7.52
CA ILE A 115 -9.83 -8.90 -8.79
C ILE A 115 -11.36 -8.84 -8.59
N VAL A 116 -11.87 -9.44 -7.52
CA VAL A 116 -13.31 -9.48 -7.21
C VAL A 116 -13.77 -8.09 -6.78
N LEU A 117 -13.02 -7.42 -5.89
CA LEU A 117 -13.31 -6.03 -5.52
C LEU A 117 -13.25 -5.08 -6.73
N GLY A 118 -12.29 -5.30 -7.63
CA GLY A 118 -12.19 -4.62 -8.91
C GLY A 118 -13.45 -4.75 -9.76
N TYR A 119 -13.90 -5.99 -9.96
CA TYR A 119 -15.06 -6.29 -10.78
C TYR A 119 -16.38 -5.79 -10.17
N VAL A 120 -16.56 -5.91 -8.84
CA VAL A 120 -17.70 -5.30 -8.14
C VAL A 120 -17.67 -3.78 -8.30
N GLY A 121 -16.49 -3.17 -8.21
CA GLY A 121 -16.29 -1.75 -8.47
C GLY A 121 -16.67 -1.32 -9.87
N TYR A 122 -16.35 -2.13 -10.88
CA TYR A 122 -16.80 -1.90 -12.25
C TYR A 122 -18.32 -1.90 -12.36
N LEU A 123 -18.98 -2.97 -11.90
CA LEU A 123 -20.43 -3.08 -12.00
C LEU A 123 -21.15 -1.95 -11.24
N ALA A 124 -20.67 -1.62 -10.04
CA ALA A 124 -21.29 -0.59 -9.21
C ALA A 124 -20.98 0.83 -9.71
N LEU A 125 -19.70 1.18 -9.83
CA LEU A 125 -19.27 2.56 -10.06
C LEU A 125 -19.25 2.91 -11.55
N VAL A 126 -18.66 2.05 -12.38
CA VAL A 126 -18.46 2.34 -13.81
C VAL A 126 -19.76 2.16 -14.59
N VAL A 127 -20.50 1.08 -14.33
CA VAL A 127 -21.73 0.74 -15.07
C VAL A 127 -22.97 1.32 -14.40
N TYR A 128 -23.25 0.96 -13.14
CA TYR A 128 -24.51 1.33 -12.50
C TYR A 128 -24.61 2.81 -12.13
N PHE A 129 -23.53 3.40 -11.58
CA PHE A 129 -23.47 4.84 -11.31
C PHE A 129 -23.01 5.67 -12.51
N GLU A 130 -22.75 5.03 -13.66
CA GLU A 130 -22.33 5.68 -14.90
C GLU A 130 -21.11 6.60 -14.74
N TRP A 131 -20.18 6.30 -13.82
CA TRP A 131 -18.97 7.12 -13.66
C TRP A 131 -17.93 6.90 -14.76
N GLY A 132 -18.15 5.90 -15.62
CA GLY A 132 -17.17 5.48 -16.62
C GLY A 132 -15.84 5.03 -15.99
N PHE A 133 -14.88 4.66 -16.83
CA PHE A 133 -13.51 4.45 -16.36
C PHE A 133 -12.95 5.79 -15.90
N SER A 134 -12.57 5.88 -14.63
CA SER A 134 -12.35 7.18 -14.02
C SER A 134 -11.45 7.16 -12.79
N LEU A 135 -10.93 8.35 -12.45
CA LEU A 135 -10.16 8.55 -11.23
C LEU A 135 -10.98 8.21 -9.98
N ALA A 136 -12.24 8.65 -9.92
CA ALA A 136 -13.11 8.41 -8.77
C ALA A 136 -13.37 6.91 -8.55
N ALA A 137 -13.65 6.17 -9.63
CA ALA A 137 -13.84 4.72 -9.55
C ALA A 137 -12.58 4.01 -9.03
N GLY A 138 -11.41 4.36 -9.59
CA GLY A 138 -10.12 3.80 -9.17
C GLY A 138 -9.78 4.10 -7.71
N VAL A 139 -9.88 5.37 -7.29
CA VAL A 139 -9.61 5.80 -5.91
C VAL A 139 -10.56 5.11 -4.93
N THR A 140 -11.85 5.00 -5.26
CA THR A 140 -12.85 4.41 -4.35
C THR A 140 -12.56 2.93 -4.10
N VAL A 141 -12.31 2.16 -5.15
CA VAL A 141 -12.05 0.72 -5.03
C VAL A 141 -10.73 0.45 -4.33
N LEU A 142 -9.66 1.16 -4.70
CA LEU A 142 -8.38 1.04 -4.00
C LEU A 142 -8.47 1.48 -2.53
N SER A 143 -9.27 2.50 -2.23
CA SER A 143 -9.53 2.92 -0.85
C SER A 143 -10.18 1.82 -0.04
N VAL A 144 -11.25 1.19 -0.56
CA VAL A 144 -11.93 0.07 0.09
C VAL A 144 -10.97 -1.10 0.32
N MET A 145 -10.17 -1.44 -0.69
CA MET A 145 -9.18 -2.51 -0.59
C MET A 145 -8.07 -2.21 0.44
N SER A 146 -7.73 -0.94 0.64
CA SER A 146 -6.70 -0.51 1.59
C SER A 146 -7.18 -0.49 3.06
N ILE A 147 -8.50 -0.47 3.30
CA ILE A 147 -9.10 -0.42 4.64
C ILE A 147 -8.51 -1.44 5.62
N PRO A 148 -8.56 -2.75 5.34
CA PRO A 148 -8.14 -3.75 6.33
C PRO A 148 -6.67 -3.62 6.73
N TYR A 149 -5.80 -3.24 5.79
CA TYR A 149 -4.37 -3.08 6.05
C TYR A 149 -4.09 -1.86 6.94
N ILE A 150 -4.68 -0.71 6.61
CA ILE A 150 -4.44 0.55 7.35
C ILE A 150 -5.12 0.52 8.72
N THR A 151 -6.35 -0.01 8.80
CA THR A 151 -7.08 -0.15 10.07
C THR A 151 -6.34 -1.08 11.02
N LYS A 152 -5.89 -2.26 10.55
CA LYS A 152 -5.12 -3.20 11.37
C LYS A 152 -3.79 -2.62 11.84
N ALA A 153 -3.09 -1.89 10.97
CA ALA A 153 -1.84 -1.25 11.34
C ALA A 153 -2.04 -0.13 12.37
N THR A 154 -3.11 0.66 12.22
CA THR A 154 -3.48 1.71 13.17
C THR A 154 -3.85 1.14 14.53
N GLU A 155 -4.69 0.10 14.55
CA GLU A 155 -5.06 -0.60 15.78
C GLU A 155 -3.84 -1.19 16.48
N SER A 156 -2.95 -1.83 15.73
CA SER A 156 -1.72 -2.41 16.26
C SER A 156 -0.79 -1.34 16.83
N ALA A 157 -0.65 -0.20 16.16
CA ALA A 157 0.17 0.91 16.64
C ALA A 157 -0.35 1.50 17.96
N LEU A 158 -1.66 1.66 18.09
CA LEU A 158 -2.30 2.18 19.31
C LEU A 158 -2.25 1.17 20.47
N ALA A 159 -2.33 -0.13 20.17
CA ALA A 159 -2.22 -1.19 21.16
C ALA A 159 -0.79 -1.33 21.75
N GLN A 160 0.24 -0.86 21.03
CA GLN A 160 1.63 -0.86 21.53
C GLN A 160 1.91 0.29 22.52
N VAL A 161 1.01 1.27 22.65
CA VAL A 161 1.13 2.36 23.63
C VAL A 161 0.87 1.79 25.04
N PRO A 162 1.83 1.88 25.99
CA PRO A 162 1.67 1.37 27.35
C PRO A 162 0.39 1.86 28.03
N THR A 163 -0.28 0.99 28.78
CA THR A 163 -1.52 1.32 29.51
C THR A 163 -1.28 2.33 30.62
N SER A 164 -0.06 2.38 31.18
CA SER A 164 0.35 3.34 32.22
C SER A 164 0.14 4.81 31.82
N TYR A 165 0.23 5.15 30.53
CA TYR A 165 -0.10 6.49 30.04
C TYR A 165 -1.59 6.84 30.19
N ARG A 166 -2.47 5.84 30.02
CA ARG A 166 -3.93 6.01 30.14
C ARG A 166 -4.31 6.08 31.62
N GLU A 167 -3.80 5.17 32.43
CA GLU A 167 -4.02 5.11 33.88
C GLU A 167 -3.48 6.36 34.59
N GLY A 168 -2.28 6.83 34.23
CA GLY A 168 -1.71 8.05 34.79
C GLY A 168 -2.49 9.32 34.43
N ALA A 169 -3.02 9.39 33.20
CA ALA A 169 -3.87 10.51 32.81
C ALA A 169 -5.23 10.50 33.53
N GLU A 170 -5.80 9.32 33.74
CA GLU A 170 -7.02 9.14 34.52
C GLU A 170 -6.82 9.53 36.00
N ALA A 171 -5.67 9.17 36.60
CA ALA A 171 -5.32 9.56 37.97
C ALA A 171 -5.16 11.09 38.15
N LEU A 172 -4.79 11.80 37.08
CA LEU A 172 -4.74 13.26 37.04
C LEU A 172 -6.10 13.92 36.71
N GLY A 173 -7.16 13.13 36.53
CA GLY A 173 -8.50 13.62 36.18
C GLY A 173 -8.59 14.16 34.74
N LEU A 174 -7.68 13.76 33.85
CA LEU A 174 -7.69 14.23 32.46
C LEU A 174 -8.77 13.48 31.66
N PRO A 175 -9.53 14.19 30.79
CA PRO A 175 -10.57 13.56 29.99
C PRO A 175 -9.98 12.62 28.92
N ALA A 176 -10.63 11.47 28.69
CA ALA A 176 -10.16 10.42 27.79
C ALA A 176 -9.83 10.92 26.37
N ILE A 177 -10.62 11.84 25.81
CA ILE A 177 -10.36 12.42 24.48
C ILE A 177 -9.06 13.25 24.45
N TRP A 178 -8.72 13.90 25.56
CA TRP A 178 -7.49 14.67 25.68
C TRP A 178 -6.29 13.74 25.79
N THR A 179 -6.38 12.71 26.63
CA THR A 179 -5.39 11.63 26.74
C THR A 179 -5.14 10.96 25.40
N LEU A 180 -6.20 10.63 24.67
CA LEU A 180 -6.12 10.06 23.33
C LEU A 180 -5.36 10.99 22.38
N ARG A 181 -5.80 12.24 22.24
CA ARG A 181 -5.24 13.17 21.26
C ARG A 181 -3.81 13.60 21.56
N LYS A 182 -3.48 13.84 22.83
CA LYS A 182 -2.23 14.47 23.23
C LYS A 182 -1.14 13.47 23.64
N ILE A 183 -1.51 12.28 24.11
CA ILE A 183 -0.56 11.29 24.62
C ILE A 183 -0.55 10.07 23.69
N VAL A 184 -1.66 9.33 23.64
CA VAL A 184 -1.72 8.03 22.96
C VAL A 184 -1.48 8.16 21.46
N LEU A 185 -2.22 9.05 20.78
CA LEU A 185 -2.10 9.24 19.35
C LEU A 185 -0.71 9.75 18.98
N ARG A 186 -0.14 10.66 19.77
CA ARG A 186 1.20 11.22 19.53
C ARG A 186 2.27 10.14 19.56
N GLN A 187 2.17 9.19 20.49
CA GLN A 187 3.09 8.06 20.58
C GLN A 187 2.88 7.03 19.47
N ALA A 188 1.64 6.84 19.00
CA ALA A 188 1.31 5.87 17.96
C ALA A 188 1.57 6.37 16.51
N ILE A 189 1.67 7.69 16.28
CA ILE A 189 1.84 8.28 14.93
C ILE A 189 2.93 7.59 14.08
N PRO A 190 4.15 7.32 14.57
CA PRO A 190 5.19 6.67 13.75
C PRO A 190 4.76 5.29 13.24
N GLY A 191 4.06 4.52 14.08
CA GLY A 191 3.51 3.21 13.72
C GLY A 191 2.37 3.34 12.71
N ILE A 192 1.44 4.27 12.93
CA ILE A 192 0.30 4.54 12.01
C ILE A 192 0.81 4.95 10.63
N VAL A 193 1.76 5.88 10.57
CA VAL A 193 2.33 6.36 9.30
C VAL A 193 3.09 5.23 8.58
N THR A 194 3.87 4.43 9.30
CA THR A 194 4.54 3.26 8.70
C THR A 194 3.54 2.29 8.10
N GLY A 195 2.47 1.98 8.83
CA GLY A 195 1.39 1.12 8.35
C GLY A 195 0.68 1.67 7.11
N LEU A 196 0.39 2.97 7.11
CA LEU A 196 -0.22 3.67 5.99
C LEU A 196 0.64 3.59 4.73
N LEU A 197 1.95 3.84 4.84
CA LEU A 197 2.88 3.79 3.70
C LEU A 197 3.01 2.39 3.12
N VAL A 198 3.07 1.37 3.98
CA VAL A 198 3.12 -0.05 3.54
C VAL A 198 1.83 -0.44 2.82
N ALA A 199 0.68 -0.08 3.38
CA ALA A 199 -0.61 -0.35 2.74
C ALA A 199 -0.77 0.39 1.40
N LEU A 200 -0.31 1.64 1.33
CA LEU A 200 -0.31 2.42 0.09
C LEU A 200 0.62 1.80 -0.97
N ALA A 201 1.79 1.30 -0.56
CA ALA A 201 2.69 0.59 -1.47
C ALA A 201 2.07 -0.68 -2.03
N LEU A 202 1.32 -1.43 -1.22
CA LEU A 202 0.53 -2.58 -1.69
C LEU A 202 -0.55 -2.14 -2.69
N ALA A 203 -1.34 -1.12 -2.36
CA ALA A 203 -2.43 -0.64 -3.23
C ALA A 203 -1.93 -0.13 -4.59
N VAL A 204 -0.79 0.57 -4.61
CA VAL A 204 -0.16 1.08 -5.85
C VAL A 204 0.42 -0.04 -6.71
N GLY A 205 0.83 -1.15 -6.10
CA GLY A 205 1.33 -2.33 -6.81
C GLY A 205 0.23 -3.19 -7.45
N GLU A 206 -1.04 -2.88 -7.21
CA GLU A 206 -2.16 -3.68 -7.71
C GLU A 206 -2.54 -3.28 -9.13
N THR A 207 -2.76 -4.28 -9.98
CA THR A 207 -3.09 -4.07 -11.41
C THR A 207 -4.57 -4.39 -11.68
N ALA A 208 -5.04 -5.50 -11.12
CA ALA A 208 -6.36 -6.08 -11.35
C ALA A 208 -7.53 -5.10 -11.08
N PRO A 209 -7.66 -4.49 -9.89
CA PRO A 209 -8.79 -3.60 -9.60
C PRO A 209 -8.76 -2.34 -10.48
N MET A 210 -7.57 -1.87 -10.84
CA MET A 210 -7.39 -0.67 -11.65
C MET A 210 -7.84 -0.86 -13.10
N LEU A 211 -7.62 -2.05 -13.68
CA LEU A 211 -8.07 -2.38 -15.03
C LEU A 211 -9.59 -2.26 -15.18
N TYR A 212 -10.32 -2.60 -14.12
CA TYR A 212 -11.78 -2.57 -14.09
C TYR A 212 -12.37 -1.20 -13.72
N THR A 213 -11.55 -0.25 -13.25
CA THR A 213 -12.06 0.98 -12.63
C THR A 213 -11.43 2.25 -13.19
N ALA A 214 -10.10 2.36 -13.15
CA ALA A 214 -9.37 3.52 -13.67
C ALA A 214 -9.16 3.44 -15.19
N GLY A 215 -9.07 2.23 -15.75
CA GLY A 215 -8.87 2.00 -17.19
C GLY A 215 -7.46 2.36 -17.66
N TRP A 216 -7.33 2.97 -18.84
CA TRP A 216 -6.05 3.46 -19.35
C TRP A 216 -6.26 4.72 -20.19
N SER A 217 -5.32 5.67 -20.11
CA SER A 217 -5.32 6.88 -20.93
C SER A 217 -3.91 7.22 -21.42
N ASN A 218 -3.79 7.55 -22.70
CA ASN A 218 -2.53 8.05 -23.28
C ASN A 218 -2.22 9.50 -22.86
N SER A 219 -3.18 10.19 -22.25
CA SER A 219 -3.05 11.57 -21.79
C SER A 219 -2.90 11.62 -20.26
N PRO A 220 -2.24 12.67 -19.72
CA PRO A 220 -2.20 12.89 -18.29
C PRO A 220 -3.61 13.14 -17.72
N PRO A 221 -3.81 12.94 -16.40
CA PRO A 221 -5.10 13.16 -15.77
C PRO A 221 -5.60 14.60 -15.98
N THR A 222 -6.81 14.75 -16.48
CA THR A 222 -7.45 16.05 -16.78
C THR A 222 -8.05 16.74 -15.55
N GLY A 223 -8.05 16.06 -14.39
CA GLY A 223 -8.66 16.54 -13.15
C GLY A 223 -10.17 16.27 -13.04
N GLN A 224 -10.78 15.73 -14.09
CA GLN A 224 -12.15 15.24 -14.03
C GLN A 224 -12.20 13.96 -13.19
N LEU A 225 -13.20 13.88 -12.30
CA LEU A 225 -13.35 12.77 -11.37
C LEU A 225 -14.03 11.56 -12.02
N THR A 226 -14.98 11.79 -12.91
CA THR A 226 -15.74 10.77 -13.66
C THR A 226 -15.45 10.88 -15.16
N ASP A 227 -15.71 9.80 -15.89
CA ASP A 227 -15.57 9.66 -17.36
C ASP A 227 -14.20 10.03 -17.95
N SER A 228 -13.18 10.08 -17.10
CA SER A 228 -11.81 10.40 -17.48
C SER A 228 -10.87 9.29 -17.02
N PRO A 229 -10.53 8.33 -17.90
CA PRO A 229 -9.61 7.25 -17.57
C PRO A 229 -8.23 7.79 -17.16
N VAL A 230 -7.55 7.06 -16.29
CA VAL A 230 -6.26 7.46 -15.73
C VAL A 230 -5.23 6.38 -15.98
N ALA A 231 -4.08 6.75 -16.55
CA ALA A 231 -2.95 5.85 -16.68
C ALA A 231 -2.24 5.62 -15.34
N TYR A 232 -1.69 4.44 -15.14
CA TYR A 232 -0.95 4.06 -13.95
C TYR A 232 0.18 3.09 -14.31
N LEU A 233 1.26 3.12 -13.53
CA LEU A 233 2.51 2.43 -13.85
C LEU A 233 2.40 0.90 -13.93
N THR A 234 1.44 0.27 -13.24
CA THR A 234 1.27 -1.19 -13.32
C THR A 234 0.65 -1.66 -14.64
N TYR A 235 -0.06 -0.79 -15.37
CA TYR A 235 -0.67 -1.16 -16.65
C TYR A 235 0.38 -1.49 -17.73
N PRO A 236 1.38 -0.64 -18.04
CA PRO A 236 2.44 -0.96 -18.99
C PRO A 236 3.22 -2.23 -18.63
N ILE A 237 3.42 -2.50 -17.33
CA ILE A 237 4.13 -3.70 -16.87
C ILE A 237 3.38 -4.96 -17.33
N TRP A 238 2.06 -4.97 -17.24
CA TRP A 238 1.26 -6.11 -17.67
C TRP A 238 0.97 -6.10 -19.18
N THR A 239 0.45 -5.00 -19.72
CA THR A 239 -0.01 -4.95 -21.12
C THR A 239 1.14 -4.88 -22.11
N PHE A 240 2.14 -4.03 -21.88
CA PHE A 240 3.20 -3.80 -22.88
C PHE A 240 4.24 -4.90 -22.91
N TYR A 241 4.43 -5.61 -21.79
CA TYR A 241 5.26 -6.81 -21.74
C TYR A 241 4.73 -7.91 -22.68
N ASN A 242 3.40 -8.08 -22.74
CA ASN A 242 2.75 -9.09 -23.57
C ASN A 242 2.68 -8.71 -25.07
N LEU A 243 3.06 -7.48 -25.44
CA LEU A 243 3.06 -7.06 -26.84
C LEU A 243 4.32 -7.59 -27.56
N PRO A 244 4.21 -7.95 -28.87
CA PRO A 244 5.34 -8.44 -29.66
C PRO A 244 6.35 -7.34 -30.03
N SER A 245 6.10 -6.08 -29.66
CA SER A 245 6.97 -4.95 -29.98
C SER A 245 8.10 -4.82 -28.94
N LYS A 246 9.35 -4.86 -29.40
CA LYS A 246 10.53 -4.61 -28.53
C LYS A 246 10.46 -3.24 -27.84
N SER A 247 9.93 -2.22 -28.52
CA SER A 247 9.75 -0.89 -27.92
C SER A 247 8.76 -0.91 -26.76
N ALA A 248 7.68 -1.70 -26.87
CA ALA A 248 6.68 -1.84 -25.81
C ALA A 248 7.26 -2.62 -24.62
N GLN A 249 7.98 -3.70 -24.89
CA GLN A 249 8.65 -4.49 -23.85
C GLN A 249 9.69 -3.65 -23.08
N ASN A 250 10.49 -2.85 -23.78
CA ASN A 250 11.42 -1.92 -23.14
C ASN A 250 10.68 -0.92 -22.22
N LEU A 251 9.58 -0.35 -22.69
CA LEU A 251 8.76 0.56 -21.91
C LEU A 251 8.11 -0.13 -20.68
N SER A 252 7.82 -1.43 -20.76
CA SER A 252 7.33 -2.22 -19.62
C SER A 252 8.40 -2.38 -18.52
N TYR A 253 9.67 -2.59 -18.90
CA TYR A 253 10.78 -2.62 -17.94
C TYR A 253 11.04 -1.25 -17.32
N ASP A 254 10.96 -0.18 -18.12
CA ASP A 254 11.03 1.19 -17.60
C ASP A 254 9.90 1.48 -16.61
N ALA A 255 8.67 1.05 -16.90
CA ALA A 255 7.53 1.21 -16.00
C ALA A 255 7.72 0.46 -14.67
N ALA A 256 8.23 -0.78 -14.73
CA ALA A 256 8.53 -1.56 -13.53
C ALA A 256 9.63 -0.91 -12.69
N PHE A 257 10.70 -0.43 -13.32
CA PHE A 257 11.77 0.31 -12.66
C PHE A 257 11.24 1.59 -12.00
N LEU A 258 10.43 2.37 -12.71
CA LEU A 258 9.83 3.59 -12.17
C LEU A 258 8.86 3.33 -11.02
N LEU A 259 8.10 2.23 -11.07
CA LEU A 259 7.23 1.83 -9.97
C LEU A 259 8.06 1.49 -8.72
N ILE A 260 9.16 0.75 -8.87
CA ILE A 260 10.07 0.44 -7.75
C ILE A 260 10.64 1.74 -7.16
N VAL A 261 11.13 2.64 -8.00
CA VAL A 261 11.66 3.95 -7.57
C VAL A 261 10.58 4.77 -6.88
N PHE A 262 9.37 4.81 -7.42
CA PHE A 262 8.23 5.52 -6.84
C PHE A 262 7.89 4.99 -5.45
N LEU A 263 7.78 3.67 -5.28
CA LEU A 263 7.50 3.04 -3.99
C LEU A 263 8.63 3.28 -2.98
N LEU A 264 9.88 3.20 -3.42
CA LEU A 264 11.04 3.47 -2.58
C LEU A 264 11.05 4.94 -2.11
N LEU A 265 10.79 5.88 -3.01
CA LEU A 265 10.67 7.30 -2.66
C LEU A 265 9.52 7.55 -1.68
N LEU A 266 8.37 6.92 -1.89
CA LEU A 266 7.21 7.01 -1.00
C LEU A 266 7.57 6.55 0.42
N ILE A 267 8.23 5.40 0.55
CA ILE A 267 8.67 4.85 1.84
C ILE A 267 9.73 5.74 2.49
N LEU A 268 10.73 6.20 1.72
CA LEU A 268 11.81 7.07 2.24
C LEU A 268 11.28 8.41 2.72
N LEU A 269 10.44 9.07 1.93
CA LEU A 269 9.82 10.35 2.28
C LEU A 269 8.96 10.20 3.54
N GLY A 270 8.14 9.15 3.60
CA GLY A 270 7.33 8.88 4.77
C GLY A 270 8.16 8.62 6.03
N ARG A 271 9.29 7.89 5.91
CA ARG A 271 10.23 7.66 7.01
C ARG A 271 10.97 8.93 7.43
N LEU A 272 11.31 9.80 6.49
CA LEU A 272 11.92 11.10 6.77
C LEU A 272 10.95 11.99 7.56
N ILE A 273 9.68 12.04 7.16
CA ILE A 273 8.64 12.82 7.85
C ILE A 273 8.45 12.32 9.29
N THR A 274 8.35 11.00 9.51
CA THR A 274 8.20 10.45 10.86
C THR A 274 9.41 10.71 11.73
N TRP A 275 10.63 10.58 11.18
CA TRP A 275 11.86 10.89 11.88
C TRP A 275 11.95 12.37 12.30
N LEU A 276 11.60 13.30 11.40
CA LEU A 276 11.53 14.74 11.72
C LEU A 276 10.49 15.04 12.79
N SER A 277 9.32 14.40 12.73
CA SER A 277 8.25 14.57 13.71
C SER A 277 8.62 14.00 15.08
N GLY A 278 9.36 12.89 15.13
CA GLY A 278 9.84 12.27 16.37
C GLY A 278 10.82 13.16 17.13
N ARG A 279 11.70 13.88 16.42
CA ARG A 279 12.65 14.83 17.02
C ARG A 279 11.97 15.97 17.78
N LYS A 280 10.83 16.47 17.29
CA LYS A 280 10.05 17.53 17.98
C LYS A 280 9.23 17.03 19.17
N SER A 281 9.19 15.71 19.43
CA SER A 281 8.47 15.14 20.56
C SER A 281 9.36 14.78 21.75
N GLY A 282 10.69 14.84 21.56
CA GLY A 282 11.69 14.67 22.62
C GLY A 282 12.32 15.97 23.12
N SER A 283 11.82 17.12 22.66
CA SER A 283 12.12 18.47 23.18
C SER A 283 10.87 19.07 23.82
#